data_AF-A0A439M490-F1
#
_entry.id   AF-A0A439M490-F1
#
_cell.length_a   1.000
_cell.length_b   1.000
_cell.length_c   1.000
_cell.angle_alpha   90.00
_cell.angle_beta   90.00
_cell.angle_gamma   90.00
#
_symmetry.space_group_name_H-M   'P 1'
#
loop_
_entity.id
_entity.type
_entity.pdbx_description
1 polymer ?
#
loop_
_entity_poly.entity_id
_entity_poly.type
_entity_poly.pdbx_seq_one_letter_code
_entity_poly.pdbx_strand_id
1 'polypeptide(L)'
;MTNSDQLKELKTAARNIARAKRIHHVGALDMVAQALGYSHWNALTSAERKGWRPTVEHLAIAGALALTENPLISIDTDPWSALGPDKFEGELQGHKYRISTLSDDVRMWGRGWEVILPEAPLAAPRIRVTDRRIKANPIEDANFRNAAIEITSGWRKLVHARIASDWPRRSTVPDGSGRTEHPLRHEVSHIWFCLHCDGSSTGVEVAANLFHCPRCLASPLDIHASRWWLGAESK
;
A
#
# COMPACT_ATOMS: atom_id res chain seq x y z
N MET A 1 -23.46 -21.47 -9.24
CA MET A 1 -22.18 -20.96 -9.76
C MET A 1 -21.68 -21.92 -10.83
N THR A 2 -21.30 -21.41 -11.99
CA THR A 2 -20.72 -22.19 -13.09
C THR A 2 -19.20 -22.32 -12.92
N ASN A 3 -18.56 -23.27 -13.61
CA ASN A 3 -17.10 -23.43 -13.60
C ASN A 3 -16.36 -22.14 -14.06
N SER A 4 -16.99 -21.36 -14.95
CA SER A 4 -16.46 -20.06 -15.39
C SER A 4 -16.44 -19.03 -14.26
N ASP A 5 -17.36 -19.13 -13.31
CA ASP A 5 -17.46 -18.21 -12.17
C ASP A 5 -16.33 -18.45 -11.16
N GLN A 6 -15.99 -19.72 -10.90
CA GLN A 6 -14.92 -20.06 -9.96
C GLN A 6 -13.53 -19.60 -10.44
N LEU A 7 -13.23 -19.78 -11.73
CA LEU A 7 -11.97 -19.26 -12.29
C LEU A 7 -11.92 -17.74 -12.28
N LYS A 8 -13.07 -17.07 -12.44
CA LYS A 8 -13.21 -15.62 -12.33
C LYS A 8 -12.96 -15.14 -10.90
N GLU A 9 -13.36 -15.90 -9.88
CA GLU A 9 -13.04 -15.62 -8.48
C GLU A 9 -11.54 -15.71 -8.20
N LEU A 10 -10.85 -16.76 -8.67
CA LEU A 10 -9.39 -16.86 -8.56
C LEU A 10 -8.67 -15.66 -9.21
N LYS A 11 -9.14 -15.22 -10.39
CA LYS A 11 -8.63 -14.01 -11.05
C LYS A 11 -8.94 -12.73 -10.27
N THR A 12 -10.06 -12.69 -9.57
CA THR A 12 -10.43 -11.55 -8.73
C THR A 12 -9.52 -11.46 -7.51
N ALA A 13 -9.24 -12.58 -6.85
CA ALA A 13 -8.24 -12.66 -5.78
C ALA A 13 -6.85 -12.23 -6.27
N ALA A 14 -6.40 -12.72 -7.43
CA ALA A 14 -5.13 -12.30 -8.03
C ALA A 14 -5.10 -10.79 -8.34
N ARG A 15 -6.20 -10.19 -8.81
CA ARG A 15 -6.28 -8.75 -9.03
C ARG A 15 -6.15 -7.96 -7.73
N ASN A 16 -6.79 -8.41 -6.67
CA ASN A 16 -6.72 -7.80 -5.35
C ASN A 16 -5.30 -7.85 -4.79
N ILE A 17 -4.63 -9.00 -4.89
CA ILE A 17 -3.21 -9.17 -4.53
C ILE A 17 -2.32 -8.25 -5.37
N ALA A 18 -2.54 -8.18 -6.68
CA ALA A 18 -1.76 -7.34 -7.58
C ALA A 18 -1.81 -5.85 -7.18
N ARG A 19 -3.00 -5.37 -6.82
CA ARG A 19 -3.20 -3.99 -6.35
C ARG A 19 -2.51 -3.76 -5.00
N ALA A 20 -2.79 -4.62 -4.02
CA ALA A 20 -2.21 -4.54 -2.67
C ALA A 20 -0.68 -4.48 -2.69
N LYS A 21 -0.05 -5.36 -3.49
CA LYS A 21 1.40 -5.46 -3.61
C LYS A 21 2.02 -4.48 -4.62
N ARG A 22 1.19 -3.74 -5.38
CA ARG A 22 1.63 -2.85 -6.47
C ARG A 22 2.48 -3.58 -7.52
N ILE A 23 2.02 -4.76 -7.95
CA ILE A 23 2.71 -5.61 -8.95
C ILE A 23 1.87 -5.82 -10.21
N HIS A 24 2.48 -6.36 -11.27
CA HIS A 24 1.74 -6.78 -12.45
C HIS A 24 0.82 -7.96 -12.14
N HIS A 25 -0.39 -7.95 -12.71
CA HIS A 25 -1.40 -8.98 -12.51
C HIS A 25 -0.92 -10.41 -12.79
N VAL A 26 0.00 -10.59 -13.76
CA VAL A 26 0.61 -11.90 -14.06
C VAL A 26 1.35 -12.46 -12.85
N GLY A 27 2.16 -11.65 -12.16
CA GLY A 27 2.87 -12.10 -10.96
C GLY A 27 1.91 -12.51 -9.84
N ALA A 28 0.79 -11.80 -9.68
CA ALA A 28 -0.23 -12.17 -8.69
C ALA A 28 -1.03 -13.43 -9.08
N LEU A 29 -1.24 -13.68 -10.37
CA LEU A 29 -1.82 -14.94 -10.85
C LEU A 29 -0.91 -16.13 -10.53
N ASP A 30 0.41 -15.94 -10.66
CA ASP A 30 1.38 -16.98 -10.30
C ASP A 30 1.38 -17.23 -8.79
N MET A 31 1.24 -16.20 -7.95
CA MET A 31 1.08 -16.38 -6.50
C MET A 31 -0.15 -17.23 -6.15
N VAL A 32 -1.30 -16.96 -6.79
CA VAL A 32 -2.53 -17.76 -6.58
C VAL A 32 -2.31 -19.19 -7.06
N ALA A 33 -1.66 -19.40 -8.22
CA ALA A 33 -1.39 -20.74 -8.73
C ALA A 33 -0.48 -21.54 -7.77
N GLN A 34 0.57 -20.91 -7.25
CA GLN A 34 1.52 -21.51 -6.30
C GLN A 34 0.84 -21.88 -4.97
N ALA A 35 -0.03 -21.02 -4.46
CA ALA A 35 -0.83 -21.33 -3.27
C ALA A 35 -1.75 -22.55 -3.45
N LEU A 36 -2.11 -22.87 -4.69
CA LEU A 36 -2.93 -24.04 -5.06
C LEU A 36 -2.09 -25.24 -5.53
N GLY A 37 -0.76 -25.19 -5.38
CA GLY A 37 0.15 -26.29 -5.72
C GLY A 37 0.59 -26.35 -7.18
N TYR A 38 0.35 -25.31 -7.98
CA TYR A 38 0.81 -25.21 -9.37
C TYR A 38 2.03 -24.30 -9.50
N SER A 39 2.97 -24.62 -10.39
CA SER A 39 4.20 -23.83 -10.57
C SER A 39 3.95 -22.37 -10.99
N HIS A 40 2.96 -22.14 -11.87
CA HIS A 40 2.57 -20.84 -12.40
C HIS A 40 1.14 -20.91 -12.98
N TRP A 41 0.54 -19.76 -13.29
CA TRP A 41 -0.84 -19.65 -13.75
C TRP A 41 -1.14 -20.46 -15.02
N ASN A 42 -0.18 -20.53 -15.95
CA ASN A 42 -0.35 -21.33 -17.17
C ASN A 42 -0.47 -22.85 -16.88
N ALA A 43 0.14 -23.36 -15.80
CA ALA A 43 0.03 -24.76 -15.41
C ALA A 43 -1.36 -25.05 -14.83
N LEU A 44 -1.87 -24.15 -13.99
CA LEU A 44 -3.22 -24.22 -13.44
C LEU A 44 -4.28 -24.18 -14.55
N THR A 45 -4.18 -23.24 -15.49
CA THR A 45 -5.13 -23.16 -16.62
C THR A 45 -5.00 -24.35 -17.58
N SER A 46 -3.81 -24.95 -17.71
CA SER A 46 -3.65 -26.19 -18.47
C SER A 46 -4.32 -27.38 -17.77
N ALA A 47 -4.26 -27.46 -16.44
CA ALA A 47 -4.99 -28.46 -15.66
C ALA A 47 -6.50 -28.25 -15.75
N GLU A 48 -6.97 -27.00 -15.74
CA GLU A 48 -8.38 -26.65 -15.92
C GLU A 48 -8.90 -27.12 -17.28
N ARG A 49 -8.15 -26.92 -18.37
CA ARG A 49 -8.49 -27.49 -19.69
C ARG A 49 -8.54 -29.01 -19.71
N LYS A 50 -7.78 -29.67 -18.82
CA LYS A 50 -7.78 -31.14 -18.63
C LYS A 50 -8.85 -31.64 -17.67
N GLY A 51 -9.75 -30.76 -17.21
CA GLY A 51 -10.90 -31.14 -16.38
C GLY A 51 -10.75 -30.84 -14.89
N TRP A 52 -9.60 -30.32 -14.44
CA TRP A 52 -9.47 -29.83 -13.06
C TRP A 52 -10.41 -28.63 -12.83
N ARG A 53 -11.01 -28.52 -11.66
CA ARG A 53 -11.86 -27.39 -11.29
C ARG A 53 -11.48 -26.88 -9.89
N PRO A 54 -11.56 -25.56 -9.64
CA PRO A 54 -11.40 -25.04 -8.29
C PRO A 54 -12.48 -25.60 -7.36
N THR A 55 -12.09 -26.01 -6.16
CA THR A 55 -13.01 -26.41 -5.09
C THR A 55 -13.29 -25.20 -4.20
N VAL A 56 -14.22 -25.35 -3.26
CA VAL A 56 -14.49 -24.30 -2.26
C VAL A 56 -13.24 -24.00 -1.43
N GLU A 57 -12.44 -25.02 -1.11
CA GLU A 57 -11.18 -24.88 -0.39
C GLU A 57 -10.16 -24.08 -1.22
N HIS A 58 -10.05 -24.33 -2.52
CA HIS A 58 -9.17 -23.55 -3.40
C HIS A 58 -9.58 -22.06 -3.44
N LEU A 59 -10.88 -21.78 -3.48
CA LEU A 59 -11.39 -20.41 -3.45
C LEU A 59 -11.11 -19.74 -2.11
N ALA A 60 -11.28 -20.48 -1.00
CA ALA A 60 -10.97 -20.01 0.34
C ALA A 60 -9.46 -19.69 0.52
N ILE A 61 -8.57 -20.53 -0.02
CA ILE A 61 -7.11 -20.29 -0.01
C ILE A 61 -6.78 -18.99 -0.76
N ALA A 62 -7.33 -18.80 -1.97
CA ALA A 62 -7.09 -17.59 -2.75
C ALA A 62 -7.66 -16.34 -2.08
N GLY A 63 -8.85 -16.44 -1.49
CA GLY A 63 -9.47 -15.37 -0.70
C GLY A 63 -8.65 -15.00 0.54
N ALA A 64 -8.19 -15.99 1.31
CA ALA A 64 -7.34 -15.79 2.47
C ALA A 64 -5.99 -15.16 2.10
N LEU A 65 -5.41 -15.55 0.97
CA LEU A 65 -4.19 -14.93 0.45
C LEU A 65 -4.43 -13.45 0.12
N ALA A 66 -5.53 -13.11 -0.57
CA ALA A 66 -5.86 -11.73 -0.87
C ALA A 66 -6.10 -10.88 0.40
N LEU A 67 -6.79 -11.44 1.41
CA LEU A 67 -7.00 -10.79 2.70
C LEU A 67 -5.72 -10.65 3.52
N THR A 68 -4.76 -11.57 3.38
CA THR A 68 -3.46 -11.45 4.05
C THR A 68 -2.67 -10.27 3.48
N GLU A 69 -2.74 -10.06 2.16
CA GLU A 69 -2.01 -8.99 1.47
C GLU A 69 -2.68 -7.61 1.65
N ASN A 70 -4.01 -7.58 1.74
CA ASN A 70 -4.75 -6.38 2.09
C ASN A 70 -5.96 -6.74 2.97
N PRO A 71 -5.78 -6.78 4.30
CA PRO A 71 -6.88 -7.04 5.22
C PRO A 71 -7.89 -5.90 5.25
N LEU A 72 -7.59 -4.76 4.59
CA LEU A 72 -8.39 -3.55 4.60
C LEU A 72 -9.25 -3.38 3.33
N ILE A 73 -9.29 -4.38 2.44
CA ILE A 73 -9.80 -4.27 1.05
C ILE A 73 -11.31 -4.07 0.88
N SER A 74 -12.09 -3.87 1.96
CA SER A 74 -13.55 -3.68 1.86
C SER A 74 -14.17 -3.10 3.15
N ILE A 75 -13.39 -2.37 3.95
CA ILE A 75 -13.89 -1.90 5.26
C ILE A 75 -14.41 -0.47 5.07
N ASP A 76 -15.73 -0.35 5.01
CA ASP A 76 -16.46 0.93 4.85
C ASP A 76 -16.47 1.78 6.14
N THR A 77 -16.16 1.17 7.29
CA THR A 77 -15.90 1.85 8.57
C THR A 77 -14.41 1.90 8.86
N ASP A 78 -14.00 2.53 9.97
CA ASP A 78 -12.60 2.62 10.41
C ASP A 78 -11.81 1.35 10.02
N PRO A 79 -10.94 1.41 8.98
CA PRO A 79 -10.30 0.23 8.39
C PRO A 79 -9.59 -0.63 9.43
N TRP A 80 -9.24 0.01 10.53
CA TRP A 80 -8.53 -0.55 11.65
C TRP A 80 -9.42 -1.45 12.52
N SER A 81 -10.72 -1.20 12.58
CA SER A 81 -11.66 -2.02 13.36
C SER A 81 -11.66 -3.51 12.99
N ALA A 82 -11.36 -3.87 11.73
CA ALA A 82 -11.33 -5.27 11.29
C ALA A 82 -10.09 -6.05 11.74
N LEU A 83 -9.03 -5.38 12.18
CA LEU A 83 -7.83 -6.05 12.68
C LEU A 83 -8.00 -6.53 14.13
N GLY A 84 -9.05 -6.07 14.83
CA GLY A 84 -9.32 -6.39 16.23
C GLY A 84 -8.50 -5.53 17.21
N PRO A 85 -9.00 -5.31 18.44
CA PRO A 85 -8.40 -4.37 19.39
C PRO A 85 -6.95 -4.74 19.77
N ASP A 86 -6.62 -6.02 19.84
CA ASP A 86 -5.29 -6.54 20.21
C ASP A 86 -4.20 -6.22 19.17
N LYS A 87 -4.59 -5.79 17.96
CA LYS A 87 -3.61 -5.32 16.97
C LYS A 87 -3.20 -3.87 17.21
N PHE A 88 -4.00 -3.09 17.93
CA PHE A 88 -3.74 -1.65 18.17
C PHE A 88 -2.90 -1.39 19.40
N GLU A 89 -2.67 -2.40 20.23
CA GLU A 89 -1.86 -2.29 21.44
C GLU A 89 -0.85 -3.43 21.49
N GLY A 90 0.25 -3.22 22.20
CA GLY A 90 1.24 -4.26 22.39
C GLY A 90 2.32 -3.87 23.37
N GLU A 91 3.35 -4.69 23.47
CA GLU A 91 4.53 -4.43 24.27
C GLU A 91 5.78 -4.55 23.41
N LEU A 92 6.69 -3.59 23.55
CA LEU A 92 7.98 -3.57 22.91
C LEU A 92 9.04 -3.40 24.00
N GLN A 93 9.90 -4.42 24.19
CA GLN A 93 10.99 -4.38 25.18
C GLN A 93 10.53 -3.92 26.58
N GLY A 94 9.39 -4.42 27.07
CA GLY A 94 8.83 -4.04 28.38
C GLY A 94 8.04 -2.74 28.40
N HIS A 95 7.92 -2.03 27.26
CA HIS A 95 7.13 -0.81 27.14
C HIS A 95 5.86 -1.03 26.35
N LYS A 96 4.72 -0.76 26.99
CA LYS A 96 3.42 -0.76 26.31
C LYS A 96 3.36 0.34 25.25
N TYR A 97 2.76 0.01 24.11
CA TYR A 97 2.49 0.95 23.05
C TYR A 97 1.05 0.81 22.55
N ARG A 98 0.60 1.88 21.88
CA ARG A 98 -0.56 1.88 21.01
C ARG A 98 -0.15 2.26 19.60
N ILE A 99 -0.90 1.82 18.62
CA ILE A 99 -0.75 2.19 17.22
C ILE A 99 -2.11 2.58 16.67
N SER A 100 -2.14 3.54 15.75
CA SER A 100 -3.34 3.91 15.00
C SER A 100 -2.90 4.59 13.69
N THR A 101 -3.88 5.04 12.91
CA THR A 101 -3.59 5.99 11.83
C THR A 101 -4.41 7.26 11.99
N LEU A 102 -3.89 8.33 11.42
CA LEU A 102 -4.57 9.61 11.31
C LEU A 102 -4.24 10.18 9.93
N SER A 103 -5.26 10.35 9.08
CA SER A 103 -5.05 10.79 7.69
C SER A 103 -3.99 9.94 6.98
N ASP A 104 -4.09 8.61 7.15
CA ASP A 104 -3.18 7.60 6.58
C ASP A 104 -1.71 7.65 7.04
N ASP A 105 -1.33 8.62 7.88
CA ASP A 105 -0.08 8.54 8.66
C ASP A 105 -0.23 7.48 9.75
N VAL A 106 0.76 6.59 9.87
CA VAL A 106 0.82 5.60 10.94
C VAL A 106 1.45 6.24 12.17
N ARG A 107 0.76 6.16 13.31
CA ARG A 107 1.23 6.71 14.59
C ARG A 107 1.33 5.59 15.61
N MET A 108 2.51 5.41 16.18
CA MET A 108 2.75 4.52 17.30
C MET A 108 3.26 5.34 18.47
N TRP A 109 2.67 5.16 19.65
CA TRP A 109 3.05 5.92 20.83
C TRP A 109 3.00 5.08 22.08
N GLY A 110 3.80 5.48 23.05
CA GLY A 110 3.83 4.90 24.37
C GLY A 110 4.05 5.98 25.41
N ARG A 111 4.44 5.58 26.62
CA ARG A 111 4.69 6.52 27.70
C ARG A 111 5.89 7.44 27.36
N GLY A 112 5.58 8.69 27.01
CA GLY A 112 6.55 9.75 26.76
C GLY A 112 7.22 9.73 25.39
N TRP A 113 6.79 8.89 24.45
CA TRP A 113 7.35 8.85 23.11
C TRP A 113 6.29 8.61 22.03
N GLU A 114 6.64 9.00 20.81
CA GLU A 114 5.84 8.80 19.61
C GLU A 114 6.73 8.60 18.39
N VAL A 115 6.29 7.71 17.49
CA VAL A 115 6.81 7.51 16.15
C VAL A 115 5.66 7.73 15.16
N ILE A 116 5.86 8.61 14.19
CA ILE A 116 4.93 8.84 13.08
C ILE A 116 5.63 8.46 11.79
N LEU A 117 5.04 7.55 11.03
CA LEU A 117 5.46 7.26 9.66
C LEU A 117 4.45 7.90 8.71
N PRO A 118 4.85 8.93 7.96
CA PRO A 118 3.92 9.55 7.04
C PRO A 118 3.48 8.61 5.91
N GLU A 119 2.30 8.89 5.36
CA GLU A 119 1.72 8.14 4.24
C GLU A 119 2.69 8.05 3.06
N ALA A 120 3.32 9.17 2.67
CA ALA A 120 4.26 9.21 1.55
C ALA A 120 5.45 8.24 1.77
N PRO A 121 5.69 7.26 0.87
CA PRO A 121 6.77 6.28 1.01
C PRO A 121 8.17 6.85 1.23
N LEU A 122 8.50 7.96 0.57
CA LEU A 122 9.79 8.65 0.68
C LEU A 122 9.90 9.55 1.90
N ALA A 123 8.81 9.78 2.65
CA ALA A 123 8.88 10.57 3.87
C ALA A 123 9.60 9.81 4.99
N ALA A 124 10.55 10.50 5.64
CA ALA A 124 11.26 9.96 6.78
C ALA A 124 10.33 9.81 8.01
N PRO A 125 10.56 8.79 8.86
CA PRO A 125 9.90 8.69 10.16
C PRO A 125 10.13 9.95 11.00
N ARG A 126 9.09 10.42 11.68
CA ARG A 126 9.15 11.51 12.65
C ARG A 126 9.08 10.90 14.05
N ILE A 127 10.12 11.15 14.84
CA ILE A 127 10.26 10.57 16.18
C ILE A 127 10.24 11.69 17.20
N ARG A 128 9.50 11.51 18.29
CA ARG A 128 9.32 12.56 19.31
C ARG A 128 9.36 11.98 20.71
N VAL A 129 10.01 12.74 21.60
CA VAL A 129 9.80 12.63 23.05
C VAL A 129 8.60 13.51 23.41
N THR A 130 7.51 12.88 23.85
CA THR A 130 6.25 13.55 24.18
C THR A 130 6.15 13.95 25.66
N ASP A 131 6.98 13.35 26.53
CA ASP A 131 7.12 13.78 27.92
C ASP A 131 8.60 13.88 28.32
N ARG A 132 9.10 15.11 28.39
CA ARG A 132 10.49 15.42 28.75
C ARG A 132 10.81 15.18 30.23
N ARG A 133 9.79 14.91 31.08
CA ARG A 133 10.00 14.56 32.49
C ARG A 133 10.59 13.15 32.64
N ILE A 134 10.46 12.30 31.62
CA ILE A 134 11.04 10.96 31.58
C ILE A 134 12.51 11.08 31.17
N LYS A 135 13.41 10.95 32.15
CA LYS A 135 14.85 11.11 31.95
C LYS A 135 15.50 10.02 31.10
N ALA A 136 14.93 8.81 31.11
CA ALA A 136 15.39 7.67 30.31
C ALA A 136 14.26 7.25 29.39
N ASN A 137 14.13 7.95 28.26
CA ASN A 137 13.06 7.68 27.31
C ASN A 137 13.47 6.52 26.39
N PRO A 138 12.66 5.46 26.25
CA PRO A 138 13.05 4.31 25.44
C PRO A 138 13.30 4.69 23.98
N ILE A 139 12.67 5.75 23.44
CA ILE A 139 12.85 6.14 22.03
C ILE A 139 14.23 6.72 21.70
N GLU A 140 14.99 7.12 22.73
CA GLU A 140 16.37 7.57 22.58
C GLU A 140 17.32 6.40 22.30
N ASP A 141 16.99 5.20 22.80
CA ASP A 141 17.69 3.96 22.48
C ASP A 141 17.48 3.56 21.00
N ALA A 142 18.58 3.23 20.33
CA ALA A 142 18.56 2.92 18.91
C ALA A 142 17.85 1.60 18.59
N ASN A 143 17.98 0.59 19.44
CA ASN A 143 17.36 -0.72 19.22
C ASN A 143 15.84 -0.63 19.39
N PHE A 144 15.40 0.03 20.45
CA PHE A 144 13.98 0.33 20.67
C PHE A 144 13.39 1.13 19.52
N ARG A 145 14.06 2.22 19.11
CA ARG A 145 13.63 3.06 17.99
C ARG A 145 13.50 2.27 16.69
N ASN A 146 14.49 1.44 16.35
CA ASN A 146 14.47 0.64 15.13
C ASN A 146 13.33 -0.40 15.16
N ALA A 147 13.09 -1.04 16.30
CA ALA A 147 11.99 -2.00 16.45
C ALA A 147 10.62 -1.30 16.36
N ALA A 148 10.47 -0.10 16.91
CA ALA A 148 9.25 0.70 16.76
C ALA A 148 9.02 1.11 15.29
N ILE A 149 10.08 1.47 14.56
CA ILE A 149 10.02 1.75 13.11
C ILE A 149 9.64 0.49 12.32
N GLU A 150 10.12 -0.68 12.70
CA GLU A 150 9.78 -1.94 12.03
C GLU A 150 8.29 -2.26 12.17
N ILE A 151 7.76 -2.18 13.40
CA ILE A 151 6.33 -2.38 13.68
C ILE A 151 5.50 -1.39 12.84
N THR A 152 5.77 -0.10 12.98
CA THR A 152 5.03 0.94 12.22
C THR A 152 5.19 0.78 10.70
N SER A 153 6.32 0.29 10.20
CA SER A 153 6.52 0.01 8.78
C SER A 153 5.63 -1.14 8.30
N GLY A 154 5.43 -2.16 9.13
CA GLY A 154 4.45 -3.22 8.86
C GLY A 154 3.04 -2.66 8.69
N TRP A 155 2.63 -1.79 9.60
CA TRP A 155 1.34 -1.09 9.53
C TRP A 155 1.23 -0.18 8.30
N ARG A 156 2.28 0.58 7.99
CA ARG A 156 2.30 1.46 6.81
C ARG A 156 2.14 0.68 5.51
N LYS A 157 2.70 -0.54 5.42
CA LYS A 157 2.47 -1.41 4.26
C LYS A 157 0.98 -1.74 4.08
N LEU A 158 0.24 -1.96 5.17
CA LEU A 158 -1.21 -2.21 5.11
C LEU A 158 -1.97 -0.96 4.64
N VAL A 159 -1.61 0.22 5.13
CA VAL A 159 -2.16 1.50 4.65
C VAL A 159 -1.94 1.64 3.13
N HIS A 160 -0.70 1.40 2.68
CA HIS A 160 -0.33 1.51 1.26
C HIS A 160 -1.08 0.50 0.40
N ALA A 161 -1.29 -0.72 0.90
CA ALA A 161 -2.06 -1.75 0.21
C ALA A 161 -3.54 -1.35 0.05
N ARG A 162 -4.14 -0.73 1.08
CA ARG A 162 -5.49 -0.17 1.03
C ARG A 162 -5.59 0.93 -0.04
N ILE A 163 -4.75 1.96 0.06
CA ILE A 163 -4.70 3.08 -0.89
C ILE A 163 -4.53 2.55 -2.33
N ALA A 164 -3.58 1.64 -2.55
CA ALA A 164 -3.33 1.07 -3.86
C ALA A 164 -4.49 0.22 -4.40
N SER A 165 -5.35 -0.30 -3.53
CA SER A 165 -6.53 -1.07 -3.91
C SER A 165 -7.69 -0.17 -4.35
N ASP A 166 -7.80 1.01 -3.75
CA ASP A 166 -8.78 2.05 -4.07
C ASP A 166 -8.44 2.77 -5.37
N TRP A 167 -7.15 2.92 -5.67
CA TRP A 167 -6.68 3.66 -6.84
C TRP A 167 -6.73 2.86 -8.14
N PRO A 168 -6.77 3.52 -9.31
CA PRO A 168 -6.50 2.89 -10.59
C PRO A 168 -5.17 2.13 -10.56
N ARG A 169 -5.12 0.94 -11.17
CA ARG A 169 -3.89 0.13 -11.22
C ARG A 169 -2.72 0.88 -11.85
N ARG A 170 -2.97 1.77 -12.81
CA ARG A 170 -1.94 2.60 -13.45
C ARG A 170 -1.42 3.74 -12.58
N SER A 171 -2.04 4.02 -11.44
CA SER A 171 -1.53 4.99 -10.47
C SER A 171 -0.36 4.45 -9.66
N THR A 172 -0.32 3.13 -9.44
CA THR A 172 0.71 2.49 -8.61
C THR A 172 1.64 1.57 -9.40
N VAL A 173 1.23 1.16 -10.61
CA VAL A 173 2.03 0.33 -11.52
C VAL A 173 2.04 0.99 -12.91
N PRO A 174 3.12 1.71 -13.26
CA PRO A 174 3.27 2.31 -14.59
C PRO A 174 3.12 1.28 -15.73
N ASP A 175 2.72 1.75 -16.90
CA ASP A 175 2.75 0.91 -18.11
C ASP A 175 4.17 0.73 -18.66
N GLY A 176 4.30 -0.06 -19.74
CA GLY A 176 5.61 -0.33 -20.35
C GLY A 176 6.31 0.90 -20.94
N SER A 177 5.60 2.03 -21.10
CA SER A 177 6.15 3.33 -21.51
C SER A 177 6.40 4.27 -20.32
N GLY A 178 6.25 3.78 -19.09
CA GLY A 178 6.39 4.57 -17.88
C GLY A 178 5.24 5.55 -17.62
N ARG A 179 4.12 5.43 -18.35
CA ARG A 179 2.95 6.28 -18.11
C ARG A 179 2.19 5.79 -16.89
N THR A 180 1.72 6.74 -16.09
CA THR A 180 0.84 6.49 -14.96
C THR A 180 -0.45 7.27 -15.11
N GLU A 181 -1.46 6.87 -14.34
CA GLU A 181 -2.77 7.51 -14.28
C GLU A 181 -2.91 8.24 -12.95
N HIS A 182 -3.35 9.51 -12.96
CA HIS A 182 -3.55 10.28 -11.74
C HIS A 182 -4.65 9.63 -10.88
N PRO A 183 -4.42 9.35 -9.58
CA PRO A 183 -5.37 8.60 -8.77
C PRO A 183 -6.71 9.33 -8.54
N LEU A 184 -6.70 10.67 -8.58
CA LEU A 184 -7.88 11.50 -8.30
C LEU A 184 -8.53 12.11 -9.56
N ARG A 185 -7.79 12.17 -10.67
CA ARG A 185 -8.20 12.94 -11.87
C ARG A 185 -8.18 12.12 -13.15
N HIS A 186 -7.62 10.91 -13.10
CA HIS A 186 -7.54 9.97 -14.22
C HIS A 186 -6.79 10.47 -15.46
N GLU A 187 -6.07 11.60 -15.36
CA GLU A 187 -5.12 12.05 -16.37
C GLU A 187 -4.02 11.00 -16.55
N VAL A 188 -3.52 10.79 -17.77
CA VAL A 188 -2.46 9.82 -18.04
C VAL A 188 -1.24 10.52 -18.61
N SER A 189 -0.12 10.45 -17.90
CA SER A 189 1.15 11.05 -18.32
C SER A 189 2.35 10.21 -17.93
N HIS A 190 3.46 10.38 -18.68
CA HIS A 190 4.78 9.85 -18.32
C HIS A 190 5.60 10.86 -17.52
N ILE A 191 5.16 12.12 -17.46
CA ILE A 191 5.79 13.21 -16.69
C ILE A 191 4.70 13.93 -15.90
N TRP A 192 5.01 14.22 -14.65
CA TRP A 192 4.17 14.90 -13.69
C TRP A 192 4.88 16.12 -13.12
N PHE A 193 4.12 17.14 -12.77
CA PHE A 193 4.62 18.41 -12.27
C PHE A 193 4.02 18.70 -10.90
N CYS A 194 4.88 19.14 -9.98
CA CYS A 194 4.46 19.54 -8.64
C CYS A 194 4.17 21.03 -8.59
N LEU A 195 2.99 21.40 -8.10
CA LEU A 195 2.58 22.79 -7.90
C LEU A 195 3.44 23.53 -6.85
N HIS A 196 4.01 22.81 -5.87
CA HIS A 196 4.73 23.42 -4.75
C HIS A 196 6.19 23.76 -5.05
N CYS A 197 6.85 22.97 -5.91
CA CYS A 197 8.28 23.11 -6.16
C CYS A 197 8.65 23.26 -7.64
N ASP A 198 7.65 23.32 -8.53
CA ASP A 198 7.76 23.38 -10.00
C ASP A 198 8.55 22.24 -10.66
N GLY A 199 9.04 21.31 -9.84
CA GLY A 199 9.78 20.13 -10.25
C GLY A 199 8.94 19.18 -11.07
N SER A 200 9.58 18.57 -12.06
CA SER A 200 9.02 17.44 -12.78
C SER A 200 9.48 16.11 -12.19
N SER A 201 8.66 15.09 -12.34
CA SER A 201 8.98 13.71 -11.98
C SER A 201 8.37 12.77 -13.02
N THR A 202 9.02 11.65 -13.27
CA THR A 202 8.50 10.60 -14.14
C THR A 202 7.29 9.92 -13.52
N GLY A 203 6.49 9.25 -14.34
CA GLY A 203 5.40 8.38 -13.87
C GLY A 203 5.89 7.33 -12.87
N VAL A 204 7.06 6.75 -13.11
CA VAL A 204 7.70 5.76 -12.23
C VAL A 204 7.99 6.34 -10.84
N GLU A 205 8.59 7.53 -10.77
CA GLU A 205 8.93 8.17 -9.50
C GLU A 205 7.68 8.52 -8.68
N VAL A 206 6.64 9.09 -9.30
CA VAL A 206 5.41 9.43 -8.56
C VAL A 206 4.65 8.17 -8.14
N ALA A 207 4.57 7.12 -8.98
CA ALA A 207 3.91 5.87 -8.59
C ALA A 207 4.62 5.17 -7.41
N ALA A 208 5.95 5.18 -7.39
CA ALA A 208 6.74 4.63 -6.28
C ALA A 208 6.44 5.34 -4.96
N ASN A 209 6.13 6.64 -5.01
CA ASN A 209 5.85 7.49 -3.85
C ASN A 209 4.35 7.76 -3.63
N LEU A 210 3.45 6.86 -4.07
CA LEU A 210 1.99 7.03 -3.94
C LEU A 210 1.52 8.41 -4.39
N PHE A 211 1.94 8.80 -5.59
CA PHE A 211 1.65 10.08 -6.22
C PHE A 211 2.04 11.34 -5.41
N HIS A 212 2.82 11.22 -4.35
CA HIS A 212 3.43 12.37 -3.69
C HIS A 212 4.66 12.86 -4.47
N CYS A 213 4.91 14.16 -4.44
CA CYS A 213 6.12 14.73 -5.05
C CYS A 213 7.38 14.06 -4.47
N PRO A 214 8.26 13.46 -5.29
CA PRO A 214 9.50 12.85 -4.79
C PRO A 214 10.49 13.84 -4.14
N ARG A 215 10.32 15.14 -4.38
CA ARG A 215 11.24 16.20 -3.92
C ARG A 215 10.77 16.90 -2.65
N CYS A 216 9.52 17.35 -2.63
CA CYS A 216 8.97 18.13 -1.51
C CYS A 216 7.83 17.43 -0.78
N LEU A 217 7.48 16.19 -1.17
CA LEU A 217 6.42 15.39 -0.56
C LEU A 217 5.02 16.03 -0.63
N ALA A 218 4.80 16.97 -1.55
CA ALA A 218 3.48 17.52 -1.83
C ALA A 218 2.49 16.39 -2.16
N SER A 219 1.24 16.58 -1.75
CA SER A 219 0.20 15.57 -1.85
C SER A 219 -0.18 15.28 -3.31
N PRO A 220 -0.83 14.15 -3.61
CA PRO A 220 -1.39 13.88 -4.93
C PRO A 220 -2.33 14.98 -5.46
N LEU A 221 -2.93 15.80 -4.59
CA LEU A 221 -3.78 16.90 -5.04
C LEU A 221 -3.01 17.96 -5.85
N ASP A 222 -1.71 18.05 -5.60
CA ASP A 222 -0.81 19.07 -6.12
C ASP A 222 0.11 18.57 -7.25
N ILE A 223 -0.13 17.34 -7.72
CA ILE A 223 0.59 16.73 -8.82
C ILE A 223 -0.27 16.76 -10.09
N HIS A 224 0.28 17.27 -11.19
CA HIS A 224 -0.48 17.55 -12.40
C HIS A 224 0.24 17.08 -13.67
N ALA A 225 -0.52 16.71 -14.70
CA ALA A 225 0.06 16.35 -16.00
C ALA A 225 0.56 17.55 -16.82
N SER A 226 0.23 18.78 -16.41
CA SER A 226 0.67 20.03 -17.04
C SER A 226 0.87 21.14 -16.01
N ARG A 227 1.69 22.16 -16.33
CA ARG A 227 2.02 23.31 -15.47
C ARG A 227 1.10 24.51 -15.72
N TRP A 228 -0.21 24.32 -15.65
CA TRP A 228 -1.20 25.37 -15.96
C TRP A 228 -1.08 26.63 -15.06
N TRP A 229 -0.46 26.51 -13.89
CA TRP A 229 -0.25 27.63 -12.94
C TRP A 229 0.88 28.58 -13.32
N LEU A 230 1.79 28.19 -14.21
CA LEU A 230 2.90 29.05 -14.65
C LEU A 230 2.50 30.05 -15.74
N GLY A 231 1.23 30.09 -16.12
CA GLY A 231 0.74 30.85 -17.27
C GLY A 231 1.18 30.22 -18.59
N ALA A 232 0.44 30.49 -19.66
CA ALA A 232 1.01 30.34 -20.99
C ALA A 232 2.10 31.41 -21.10
N GLU A 233 3.35 31.01 -21.35
CA GLU A 233 4.33 31.96 -21.88
C GLU A 233 3.64 32.65 -23.06
N SER A 234 3.45 33.96 -22.92
CA SER A 234 2.89 34.80 -23.98
C SER A 234 3.84 34.63 -25.16
N LYS A 235 3.37 33.96 -26.21
CA LYS A 235 4.07 33.92 -27.49
C LYS A 235 4.22 35.32 -28.06
#